data_AF-A0A7W1DCD2-F1
#
_entry.id   AF-A0A7W1DCD2-F1
#
_cell.length_a   1.000
_cell.length_b   1.000
_cell.length_c   1.000
_cell.angle_alpha   90.00
_cell.angle_beta   90.00
_cell.angle_gamma   90.00
#
_symmetry.space_group_name_H-M   'P 1'
#
loop_
_entity.id
_entity.type
_entity.pdbx_description
1 polymer ?
#
loop_
_entity_poly.entity_id
_entity_poly.type
_entity_poly.pdbx_seq_one_letter_code
_entity_poly.pdbx_strand_id
1 'polypeptide(L)'
;MSKKINKTDIDFNAAYLNVGREFGDRRASGGQAALSVSREFENNFGVIGELAGQSEDDVQPKGIFALGAMTYKASKRLQFDAGLRFGLNPDAPRIGVFAGFTVGIGDPS
;
A
#
# COMPACT_ATOMS: atom_id res chain seq x y z
N MET A 1 10.53 1.67 -7.37
CA MET A 1 11.76 0.83 -7.43
C MET A 1 11.42 -0.50 -6.81
N SER A 2 11.81 -1.61 -7.42
CA SER A 2 11.57 -2.96 -6.91
C SER A 2 12.86 -3.74 -6.90
N LYS A 3 13.10 -4.53 -5.84
CA LYS A 3 14.24 -5.44 -5.77
C LYS A 3 13.84 -6.76 -5.12
N LYS A 4 14.12 -7.85 -5.82
CA LYS A 4 13.95 -9.21 -5.31
C LYS A 4 15.24 -9.72 -4.68
N ILE A 5 15.12 -10.28 -3.48
CA ILE A 5 16.21 -10.96 -2.77
C ILE A 5 15.66 -12.34 -2.34
N ASN A 6 16.11 -13.40 -3.01
CA ASN A 6 15.56 -14.76 -2.86
C ASN A 6 14.05 -14.81 -3.16
N LYS A 7 13.26 -15.23 -2.16
CA LYS A 7 11.79 -15.30 -2.23
C LYS A 7 11.10 -14.05 -1.63
N THR A 8 11.89 -13.03 -1.30
CA THR A 8 11.40 -11.78 -0.72
C THR A 8 11.52 -10.66 -1.74
N ASP A 9 10.44 -9.91 -1.94
CA ASP A 9 10.39 -8.72 -2.77
C ASP A 9 10.36 -7.48 -1.88
N ILE A 10 11.10 -6.45 -2.26
CA ILE A 10 11.21 -5.16 -1.56
C ILE A 10 10.88 -4.07 -2.56
N ASP A 11 9.84 -3.28 -2.27
CA ASP A 11 9.36 -2.24 -3.18
C ASP A 11 9.35 -0.88 -2.48
N PHE A 12 9.87 0.13 -3.18
CA PHE A 12 9.78 1.53 -2.80
C PHE A 12 8.97 2.30 -3.83
N ASN A 13 7.91 2.96 -3.39
CA ASN A 13 7.04 3.80 -4.20
C ASN A 13 7.06 5.22 -3.65
N ALA A 14 7.08 6.21 -4.54
CA ALA A 14 6.95 7.62 -4.17
C ALA A 14 6.12 8.33 -5.24
N ALA A 15 5.27 9.25 -4.81
CA ALA A 15 4.39 10.04 -5.66
C ALA A 15 4.37 11.50 -5.19
N TYR A 16 4.31 12.41 -6.16
CA TYR A 16 4.00 13.81 -5.93
C TYR A 16 2.55 14.05 -6.35
N LEU A 17 1.75 14.59 -5.45
CA LEU A 17 0.35 14.92 -5.65
C LEU A 17 0.25 16.41 -5.94
N ASN A 18 -0.47 16.77 -7.00
CA ASN A 18 -0.80 18.14 -7.32
C ASN A 18 -2.28 18.23 -7.68
N VAL A 19 -3.08 18.76 -6.76
CA VAL A 19 -4.55 18.76 -6.82
C VAL A 19 -5.04 20.20 -6.96
N GLY A 20 -5.89 20.45 -7.96
CA GLY A 20 -6.60 21.73 -8.08
C GLY A 20 -7.69 21.85 -7.03
N ARG A 21 -7.84 23.01 -6.39
CA ARG A 21 -8.96 23.25 -5.47
C ARG A 21 -10.21 23.65 -6.25
N GLU A 22 -11.35 23.12 -5.83
CA GLU A 22 -12.67 23.37 -6.45
C GLU A 22 -13.09 24.85 -6.32
N PHE A 23 -12.59 25.55 -5.29
CA PHE A 23 -12.81 26.98 -5.09
C PHE A 23 -11.47 27.74 -4.89
N GLY A 24 -11.16 28.64 -5.82
CA GLY A 24 -10.01 29.56 -5.80
C GLY A 24 -8.82 29.15 -6.67
N ASP A 25 -7.95 30.11 -7.03
CA ASP A 25 -6.79 29.92 -7.94
C ASP A 25 -5.60 29.18 -7.29
N ARG A 26 -5.81 28.44 -6.20
CA ARG A 26 -4.74 27.79 -5.43
C ARG A 26 -4.72 26.28 -5.65
N ARG A 27 -3.54 25.75 -6.00
CA ARG A 27 -3.25 24.32 -6.08
C ARG A 27 -2.74 23.83 -4.72
N ALA A 28 -3.08 22.61 -4.35
CA ALA A 28 -2.48 21.92 -3.20
C ALA A 28 -1.46 20.90 -3.70
N SER A 29 -0.29 20.84 -3.07
CA SER A 29 0.72 19.82 -3.33
C SER A 29 1.01 19.00 -2.09
N GLY A 30 1.40 17.74 -2.29
CA GLY A 30 1.82 16.85 -1.22
C GLY A 30 2.62 15.68 -1.75
N GLY A 31 3.27 14.95 -0.85
CA GLY A 31 4.04 13.75 -1.16
C GLY A 31 3.39 12.51 -0.59
N GLN A 32 3.61 11.38 -1.26
CA GLN A 32 3.39 10.06 -0.71
C GLN A 32 4.62 9.20 -0.94
N ALA A 33 4.99 8.39 0.04
CA ALA A 33 6.03 7.39 -0.11
C ALA A 33 5.67 6.13 0.66
N ALA A 34 6.06 4.97 0.14
CA ALA A 34 5.87 3.69 0.77
C ALA A 34 7.08 2.79 0.54
N LEU A 35 7.48 2.07 1.58
CA LEU A 35 8.44 0.97 1.53
C LEU A 35 7.70 -0.29 1.96
N SER A 36 7.72 -1.30 1.11
CA SER A 36 7.07 -2.58 1.39
C SER A 36 8.03 -3.74 1.22
N VAL A 37 7.74 -4.81 1.96
CA VAL A 37 8.41 -6.10 1.90
C VAL A 37 7.33 -7.16 1.78
N SER A 38 7.42 -8.00 0.75
CA SER A 38 6.49 -9.09 0.55
C SER A 38 7.19 -10.42 0.34
N ARG A 39 6.51 -11.50 0.68
CA ARG A 39 6.98 -12.86 0.43
C ARG A 39 5.81 -13.78 0.13
N GLU A 40 5.96 -14.56 -0.94
CA GLU A 40 5.08 -15.67 -1.24
C GLU A 40 5.65 -16.99 -0.74
N PHE A 41 4.77 -17.88 -0.29
CA PHE A 41 5.06 -19.22 0.21
C PHE A 41 4.51 -20.27 -0.75
N GLU A 42 5.05 -21.49 -0.67
CA GLU A 42 4.68 -22.59 -1.57
C GLU A 42 3.25 -23.11 -1.36
N ASN A 43 2.63 -22.78 -0.23
CA ASN A 43 1.28 -23.19 0.14
C ASN A 43 0.19 -22.19 -0.31
N ASN A 44 0.46 -21.41 -1.36
CA ASN A 44 -0.41 -20.35 -1.91
C ASN A 44 -0.68 -19.15 -1.00
N PHE A 45 -0.05 -19.08 0.18
CA PHE A 45 -0.11 -17.90 1.03
C PHE A 45 1.00 -16.90 0.70
N GLY A 46 0.76 -15.64 0.99
CA GLY A 46 1.76 -14.59 1.00
C GLY A 46 1.57 -13.66 2.18
N VAL A 47 2.62 -12.91 2.50
CA VAL A 47 2.58 -11.84 3.49
C VAL A 47 3.17 -10.57 2.92
N ILE A 48 2.64 -9.43 3.35
CA ILE A 48 3.09 -8.10 2.97
C ILE A 48 3.20 -7.26 4.25
N GLY A 49 4.34 -6.60 4.42
CA GLY A 49 4.53 -5.53 5.40
C GLY A 49 4.85 -4.23 4.67
N GLU A 50 4.25 -3.11 5.06
CA GLU A 50 4.50 -1.80 4.46
C GLU A 50 4.62 -0.71 5.52
N LEU A 51 5.55 0.21 5.30
CA LEU A 51 5.60 1.51 5.96
C LEU A 51 5.31 2.58 4.93
N ALA A 52 4.31 3.41 5.17
CA ALA A 52 3.90 4.46 4.26
C ALA A 52 3.78 5.81 4.98
N GLY A 53 4.06 6.89 4.25
CA GLY A 53 3.91 8.25 4.72
C GLY A 53 3.23 9.10 3.65
N GLN A 54 2.41 10.04 4.10
CA GLN A 54 1.81 11.05 3.24
C GLN A 54 1.91 12.43 3.90
N SER A 55 2.03 13.47 3.09
CA SER A 55 1.94 14.86 3.53
C SER A 55 0.62 15.51 3.09
N GLU A 56 0.14 16.47 3.87
CA GLU A 56 -1.05 17.27 3.56
C GLU A 56 -0.70 18.49 2.69
N ASP A 57 0.55 18.95 2.86
CA ASP A 57 1.23 20.12 2.29
C ASP A 57 2.74 19.77 2.18
N ASP A 58 3.57 20.59 1.55
CA ASP A 58 5.04 20.43 1.50
C ASP A 58 5.70 20.29 2.89
N VAL A 59 5.07 20.75 3.98
CA VAL A 59 5.67 20.79 5.33
C VAL A 59 5.02 19.83 6.34
N GLN A 60 3.72 19.52 6.23
CA GLN A 60 2.99 18.81 7.28
C GLN A 60 2.67 17.34 6.92
N PRO A 61 3.15 16.35 7.69
CA PRO A 61 2.78 14.95 7.47
C PRO A 61 1.30 14.74 7.81
N LYS A 62 0.52 14.23 6.85
CA LYS A 62 -0.89 13.86 7.04
C LYS A 62 -1.05 12.51 7.74
N GLY A 63 -0.05 11.63 7.62
CA GLY A 63 -0.08 10.35 8.30
C GLY A 63 1.10 9.47 7.96
N ILE A 64 1.59 8.77 8.99
CA ILE A 64 2.54 7.67 8.88
C ILE A 64 1.80 6.39 9.24
N PHE A 65 1.96 5.35 8.45
CA PHE A 65 1.23 4.11 8.55
C PHE A 65 2.16 2.91 8.54
N ALA A 66 1.86 1.91 9.36
CA ALA A 66 2.32 0.54 9.16
C ALA A 66 1.16 -0.31 8.65
N LEU A 67 1.44 -1.24 7.74
CA LEU A 67 0.48 -2.21 7.25
C LEU A 67 1.07 -3.60 7.32
N GLY A 68 0.24 -4.56 7.73
CA GLY A 68 0.54 -5.99 7.68
C GLY A 68 -0.65 -6.71 7.04
N ALA A 69 -0.40 -7.51 6.02
CA ALA A 69 -1.43 -8.21 5.28
C ALA A 69 -1.01 -9.63 4.92
N MET A 70 -2.01 -10.48 4.77
CA MET A 70 -1.88 -11.82 4.25
C MET A 70 -2.63 -11.92 2.92
N THR A 71 -2.06 -12.64 1.97
CA THR A 71 -2.69 -12.97 0.70
C THR A 71 -2.86 -14.48 0.58
N TYR A 72 -3.89 -14.91 -0.15
CA TYR A 72 -4.15 -16.31 -0.46
C TYR A 72 -4.55 -16.46 -1.92
N LYS A 73 -3.76 -17.22 -2.69
CA LYS A 73 -4.06 -17.57 -4.08
C LYS A 73 -4.98 -18.77 -4.13
N ALA A 74 -6.28 -18.53 -4.28
CA ALA A 74 -7.29 -19.60 -4.39
C ALA A 74 -7.25 -20.28 -5.76
N SER A 75 -6.88 -19.56 -6.82
CA SER A 75 -6.65 -20.12 -8.15
C SER A 75 -5.67 -19.26 -8.94
N LYS A 76 -5.36 -19.65 -10.19
CA LYS A 76 -4.58 -18.81 -11.12
C LYS A 76 -5.21 -17.43 -11.37
N ARG A 77 -6.52 -17.28 -11.12
CA ARG A 77 -7.26 -16.05 -11.40
C ARG A 77 -7.82 -15.37 -10.14
N LEU A 78 -7.93 -16.07 -9.01
CA LEU A 78 -8.56 -15.56 -7.80
C LEU A 78 -7.56 -15.49 -6.66
N GLN A 79 -7.39 -14.28 -6.12
CA GLN A 79 -6.60 -14.02 -4.92
C GLN A 79 -7.45 -13.31 -3.89
N PHE A 80 -7.32 -13.70 -2.63
CA PHE A 80 -7.88 -12.99 -1.49
C PHE A 80 -6.76 -12.27 -0.74
N ASP A 81 -7.11 -11.18 -0.08
CA ASP A 81 -6.22 -10.44 0.81
C ASP A 81 -6.98 -9.93 2.02
N ALA A 82 -6.31 -9.89 3.16
CA ALA A 82 -6.82 -9.27 4.36
C ALA A 82 -5.66 -8.75 5.21
N GLY A 83 -5.91 -7.69 5.96
CA GLY A 83 -4.84 -7.09 6.75
C GLY A 83 -5.30 -5.99 7.68
N LEU A 84 -4.29 -5.46 8.36
CA LEU A 84 -4.40 -4.39 9.33
C LEU A 84 -3.51 -3.24 8.90
N ARG A 85 -3.99 -2.02 9.13
CA ARG A 85 -3.23 -0.78 9.03
C ARG A 85 -3.21 -0.11 10.40
N PHE A 86 -2.07 0.41 10.80
CA PHE A 86 -1.86 1.13 12.05
C PHE A 86 -1.35 2.54 11.75
N GLY A 87 -1.96 3.54 12.37
CA GLY A 87 -1.43 4.91 12.38
C GLY A 87 -0.28 5.02 13.37
N LEU A 88 0.84 5.60 12.94
CA LEU A 88 2.06 5.75 13.74
C LEU A 88 2.26 7.18 14.27
N ASN A 89 1.41 8.13 13.87
CA ASN A 89 1.39 9.51 14.36
C ASN A 89 -0.05 9.96 14.70
N PRO A 90 -0.22 11.06 15.47
CA PRO A 90 -1.54 11.52 15.91
C PRO A 90 -2.52 11.85 14.77
N ASP A 91 -1.99 12.23 13.60
CA ASP A 91 -2.79 12.64 12.44
C ASP A 91 -3.31 11.44 11.62
N ALA A 92 -2.79 10.24 11.88
CA ALA A 92 -3.21 9.02 11.24
C ALA A 92 -4.35 8.30 12.02
N PRO A 93 -5.37 7.76 11.33
CA PRO A 93 -6.29 6.79 11.93
C PRO A 93 -5.55 5.66 12.65
N ARG A 94 -5.91 5.41 13.92
CA ARG A 94 -5.15 4.51 14.80
C ARG A 94 -5.07 3.08 14.27
N ILE A 95 -6.19 2.51 13.86
CA ILE A 95 -6.29 1.13 13.37
C ILE A 95 -7.31 1.08 12.24
N GLY A 96 -7.01 0.33 11.19
CA GLY A 96 -7.92 -0.02 10.11
C GLY A 96 -7.82 -1.50 9.78
N VAL A 97 -8.94 -2.10 9.39
CA VAL A 97 -9.03 -3.48 8.92
C VAL A 97 -9.48 -3.45 7.47
N PHE A 98 -8.91 -4.31 6.64
CA PHE A 98 -9.40 -4.50 5.28
C PHE A 98 -9.45 -5.98 4.93
N ALA A 99 -10.33 -6.30 3.99
CA ALA A 99 -10.40 -7.57 3.31
C ALA A 99 -10.85 -7.33 1.87
N GLY A 100 -10.28 -8.09 0.95
CA GLY A 100 -10.45 -7.90 -0.48
C GLY A 100 -10.24 -9.18 -1.26
N PHE A 101 -10.56 -9.09 -2.54
CA PHE A 101 -10.21 -10.12 -3.51
C PHE A 101 -9.93 -9.48 -4.87
N THR A 102 -9.08 -10.14 -5.64
CA THR A 102 -8.72 -9.76 -7.00
C THR A 102 -9.05 -10.90 -7.95
N VAL A 103 -9.68 -10.57 -9.08
CA VAL A 103 -10.02 -11.53 -10.15
C VAL A 103 -9.32 -11.14 -11.45
N GLY A 104 -8.48 -12.03 -11.98
CA GLY A 104 -7.88 -11.91 -13.31
C GLY A 104 -8.90 -12.25 -14.41
N ILE A 105 -9.12 -11.33 -15.35
CA ILE A 105 -10.13 -11.45 -16.42
C ILE A 105 -9.55 -12.08 -17.70
N GLY A 106 -8.22 -12.22 -17.81
CA GLY A 106 -7.54 -12.79 -18.99
C GLY A 106 -7.30 -14.31 -18.93
N ASP A 107 -6.96 -14.90 -20.08
CA ASP A 107 -6.59 -16.32 -20.17
C ASP A 107 -5.19 -16.57 -19.57
N PRO A 108 -5.06 -17.47 -18.57
CA PRO A 108 -3.78 -17.85 -18.00
C PRO A 108 -3.19 -18.94 -18.90
N SER A 109 -2.67 -18.54 -20.05
CA SER A 109 -1.82 -19.40 -20.90
C SER A 109 -0.60 -19.88 -20.13
#